data_AF-A0A9N9D0F8-F1
#
_entry.id   AF-A0A9N9D0F8-F1
#
_cell.length_a   1.000
_cell.length_b   1.000
_cell.length_c   1.000
_cell.angle_alpha   90.00
_cell.angle_beta   90.00
_cell.angle_gamma   90.00
#
_symmetry.space_group_name_H-M   'P 1'
#
loop_
_entity.id
_entity.type
_entity.pdbx_description
1 polymer ?
#
loop_
_entity_poly.entity_id
_entity_poly.type
_entity_poly.pdbx_seq_one_letter_code
_entity_poly.pdbx_strand_id
1 'polypeptide(L)'
;MNSIRGVLIDLSGTLHVGDVACEGAVEGLKRLRLANIPFRFCTNTTKESCEKLLKKLTGLGFEIHKNEIFTSLIACRNLVQSRKLRPILFLEEAAMEDFKEIDTSKPNDSVVIGLSPSKFNYEKLNSAFRILISNPDAPLIAIHKGKYFAENDGLSLGPGAFVEALEYSANVKSTIVGKPERSFYELALKDMGL
;
A
#
# COMPACT_ATOMS: atom_id res chain seq x y z
N MET A 1 6.98 28.08 20.06
CA MET A 1 5.87 27.65 19.19
C MET A 1 6.36 26.43 18.42
N ASN A 2 5.60 25.33 18.42
CA ASN A 2 5.97 24.15 17.62
C ASN A 2 5.74 24.46 16.14
N SER A 3 6.81 24.68 15.38
CA SER A 3 6.74 24.80 13.93
C SER A 3 6.43 23.43 13.32
N ILE A 4 5.51 23.39 12.35
CA ILE A 4 5.22 22.19 11.56
C ILE A 4 6.50 21.80 10.81
N ARG A 5 6.98 20.57 11.03
CA ARG A 5 8.22 20.04 10.38
C ARG A 5 7.96 19.26 9.10
N GLY A 6 6.72 18.80 8.89
CA GLY A 6 6.32 18.12 7.68
C GLY A 6 4.83 17.84 7.61
N VAL A 7 4.33 17.55 6.42
CA VAL A 7 2.91 17.27 6.13
C VAL A 7 2.75 15.93 5.42
N LEU A 8 1.83 15.11 5.89
CA LEU A 8 1.40 13.89 5.19
C LEU A 8 0.02 14.14 4.58
N ILE A 9 -0.10 13.99 3.27
CA ILE A 9 -1.27 14.42 2.48
C ILE A 9 -1.92 13.18 1.88
N ASP A 10 -3.19 12.92 2.20
CA ASP A 10 -3.93 11.87 1.49
C ASP A 10 -4.21 12.25 0.03
N LEU A 11 -4.45 11.27 -0.83
CA LEU A 11 -4.70 11.49 -2.26
C LEU A 11 -6.19 11.48 -2.57
N SER A 12 -6.83 10.30 -2.49
CA SER A 12 -8.24 10.14 -2.82
C SER A 12 -9.13 10.84 -1.79
N GLY A 13 -10.08 11.63 -2.24
CA GLY A 13 -10.96 12.44 -1.40
C GLY A 13 -10.31 13.69 -0.78
N THR A 14 -9.00 13.89 -0.99
CA THR A 14 -8.26 15.07 -0.50
C THR A 14 -7.75 15.90 -1.66
N LEU A 15 -6.94 15.32 -2.55
CA LEU A 15 -6.46 15.99 -3.76
C LEU A 15 -7.37 15.77 -4.97
N HIS A 16 -8.00 14.60 -5.07
CA HIS A 16 -8.86 14.28 -6.20
C HIS A 16 -9.99 13.32 -5.81
N VAL A 17 -11.09 13.35 -6.57
CA VAL A 17 -12.17 12.36 -6.52
C VAL A 17 -12.33 11.79 -7.92
N GLY A 18 -12.09 10.49 -8.08
CA GLY A 18 -12.01 9.87 -9.40
C GLY A 18 -10.88 10.50 -10.23
N ASP A 19 -11.24 11.07 -11.38
CA ASP A 19 -10.34 11.75 -12.32
C ASP A 19 -10.53 13.27 -12.32
N VAL A 20 -11.02 13.82 -11.21
CA VAL A 20 -11.23 15.27 -11.03
C VAL A 20 -10.45 15.74 -9.81
N ALA A 21 -9.62 16.78 -9.99
CA ALA A 21 -8.95 17.43 -8.87
C ALA A 21 -9.97 18.14 -7.95
N CYS A 22 -9.76 18.05 -6.64
CA CYS A 22 -10.54 18.81 -5.67
C CYS A 22 -10.30 20.32 -5.87
N GLU A 23 -11.35 21.12 -5.65
CA GLU A 23 -11.27 22.57 -5.81
C GLU A 23 -10.16 23.17 -4.94
N GLY A 24 -9.31 24.00 -5.56
CA GLY A 24 -8.18 24.64 -4.87
C GLY A 24 -7.02 23.72 -4.49
N ALA A 25 -7.10 22.40 -4.70
CA ALA A 25 -6.06 21.46 -4.26
C ALA A 25 -4.71 21.70 -4.97
N VAL A 26 -4.74 21.96 -6.28
CA VAL A 26 -3.54 22.26 -7.07
C VAL A 26 -2.86 23.53 -6.55
N GLU A 27 -3.62 24.59 -6.31
CA GLU A 27 -3.09 25.86 -5.81
C GLU A 27 -2.61 25.76 -4.36
N GLY A 28 -3.34 25.01 -3.52
CA GLY A 28 -2.94 24.70 -2.15
C GLY A 28 -1.58 23.98 -2.10
N LEU A 29 -1.36 23.02 -2.99
CA LEU A 29 -0.08 22.32 -3.08
C LEU A 29 1.07 23.24 -3.51
N LYS A 30 0.84 24.12 -4.49
CA LYS A 30 1.83 25.13 -4.90
C LYS A 30 2.22 26.03 -3.73
N ARG A 31 1.25 26.51 -2.97
CA ARG A 31 1.48 27.32 -1.76
C ARG A 31 2.28 26.56 -0.70
N LEU A 32 1.98 25.28 -0.47
CA LEU A 32 2.74 24.44 0.47
C LEU A 32 4.20 24.28 0.03
N ARG A 33 4.44 24.07 -1.28
CA ARG A 33 5.79 23.98 -1.85
C ARG A 33 6.56 25.30 -1.65
N LEU A 34 5.93 26.46 -1.92
CA LEU A 34 6.52 27.79 -1.68
C LEU A 34 6.85 28.06 -0.20
N ALA A 35 6.14 27.42 0.73
CA ALA A 35 6.42 27.54 2.16
C ALA A 35 7.64 26.73 2.63
N ASN A 36 8.29 25.95 1.75
CA ASN A 36 9.44 25.09 2.06
C ASN A 36 9.18 24.10 3.21
N ILE A 37 7.93 23.64 3.37
CA ILE A 37 7.58 22.60 4.33
C ILE A 37 7.65 21.24 3.62
N PRO A 38 8.48 20.29 4.08
CA PRO A 38 8.53 18.94 3.50
C PRO A 38 7.16 18.26 3.54
N PHE A 39 6.80 17.54 2.48
CA PHE A 39 5.58 16.74 2.49
C PHE A 39 5.72 15.40 1.77
N ARG A 40 4.81 14.49 2.07
CA ARG A 40 4.59 13.22 1.35
C ARG A 40 3.12 13.02 1.07
N PHE A 41 2.84 12.48 -0.11
CA PHE A 41 1.54 11.97 -0.48
C PHE A 41 1.39 10.53 0.02
N CYS A 42 0.33 10.25 0.76
CA CYS A 42 0.13 9.00 1.47
C CYS A 42 -1.15 8.28 1.02
N THR A 43 -1.03 7.12 0.40
CA THR A 43 -2.20 6.36 -0.10
C THR A 43 -2.17 4.87 0.24
N ASN A 44 -3.37 4.32 0.48
CA ASN A 44 -3.62 2.88 0.66
C ASN A 44 -3.96 2.18 -0.67
N THR A 45 -3.19 2.46 -1.73
CA THR A 45 -3.39 1.74 -2.99
C THR A 45 -2.78 0.33 -2.90
N THR A 46 -3.49 -0.65 -3.45
CA THR A 46 -3.01 -2.04 -3.64
C THR A 46 -2.98 -2.49 -5.08
N LYS A 47 -3.51 -1.68 -6.01
CA LYS A 47 -3.67 -2.04 -7.43
C LYS A 47 -2.76 -1.24 -8.36
N GLU A 48 -2.31 -0.06 -7.96
CA GLU A 48 -1.59 0.87 -8.83
C GLU A 48 -0.15 1.05 -8.36
N SER A 49 0.81 1.01 -9.29
CA SER A 49 2.19 1.39 -9.01
C SER A 49 2.33 2.88 -8.76
N CYS A 50 3.41 3.25 -8.08
CA CYS A 50 3.80 4.65 -7.90
C CYS A 50 3.88 5.42 -9.24
N GLU A 51 4.34 4.77 -10.31
CA GLU A 51 4.44 5.36 -11.65
C GLU A 51 3.09 5.72 -12.26
N LYS A 52 2.09 4.84 -12.13
CA LYS A 52 0.73 5.11 -12.62
C LYS A 52 0.08 6.25 -11.85
N LEU A 53 0.26 6.25 -10.53
CA LEU A 53 -0.26 7.31 -9.67
C LEU A 53 0.35 8.68 -10.01
N LEU A 54 1.67 8.72 -10.22
CA LEU A 54 2.38 9.93 -10.63
C LEU A 54 1.79 10.48 -11.94
N LYS A 55 1.67 9.64 -12.98
CA LYS A 55 1.09 10.05 -14.27
C LYS A 55 -0.33 10.59 -14.12
N LYS A 56 -1.16 9.93 -13.31
CA LYS A 56 -2.52 10.38 -13.03
C LYS A 56 -2.53 11.78 -12.42
N LEU A 57 -1.79 11.98 -11.33
CA LEU A 57 -1.80 13.26 -10.61
C LEU A 57 -1.18 14.40 -11.43
N THR A 58 -0.13 14.13 -12.20
CA THR A 58 0.43 15.11 -13.15
C THR A 58 -0.60 15.49 -14.22
N GLY A 59 -1.38 14.51 -14.72
CA GLY A 59 -2.49 14.76 -15.65
C GLY A 59 -3.61 15.62 -15.08
N LEU A 60 -3.77 15.63 -13.75
CA LEU A 60 -4.71 16.51 -13.03
C LEU A 60 -4.13 17.90 -12.72
N GLY A 61 -2.91 18.20 -13.19
CA GLY A 61 -2.26 19.50 -13.03
C GLY A 61 -1.45 19.65 -11.74
N PHE A 62 -1.24 18.58 -10.97
CA PHE A 62 -0.37 18.63 -9.80
C PHE A 62 1.11 18.53 -10.21
N GLU A 63 1.94 19.39 -9.61
CA GLU A 63 3.41 19.26 -9.68
C GLU A 63 3.87 18.30 -8.57
N ILE A 64 4.09 17.04 -8.93
CA ILE A 64 4.46 15.96 -8.01
C ILE A 64 5.70 15.25 -8.52
N HIS A 65 6.57 14.84 -7.59
CA HIS A 65 7.72 14.01 -7.86
C HIS A 65 7.56 12.60 -7.29
N LYS A 66 8.19 11.62 -7.92
CA LYS A 66 8.10 10.20 -7.53
C LYS A 66 8.51 9.96 -6.08
N ASN A 67 9.54 10.65 -5.60
CA ASN A 67 10.04 10.57 -4.23
C ASN A 67 9.12 11.25 -3.20
N GLU A 68 8.07 11.96 -3.63
CA GLU A 68 7.07 12.56 -2.75
C GLU A 68 5.91 11.59 -2.48
N ILE A 69 5.82 10.47 -3.19
CA ILE A 69 4.72 9.50 -3.08
C ILE A 69 5.14 8.34 -2.16
N PHE A 70 4.38 8.16 -1.08
CA PHE A 70 4.55 7.08 -0.12
C PHE A 70 3.27 6.21 -0.07
N THR A 71 3.33 5.02 -0.67
CA THR A 71 2.20 4.11 -0.76
C THR A 71 2.28 2.99 0.27
N SER A 72 1.14 2.35 0.58
CA SER A 72 1.12 1.12 1.38
C SER A 72 1.90 -0.03 0.73
N LEU A 73 2.06 -0.03 -0.60
CA LEU A 73 2.95 -0.94 -1.33
C LEU A 73 4.42 -0.69 -0.98
N ILE A 74 4.88 0.57 -0.99
CA ILE A 74 6.25 0.95 -0.59
C ILE A 74 6.51 0.57 0.87
N ALA A 75 5.57 0.89 1.77
CA ALA A 75 5.69 0.52 3.17
C ALA A 75 5.80 -1.00 3.36
N CYS A 76 4.99 -1.78 2.64
CA CYS A 76 5.05 -3.25 2.66
C CYS A 76 6.38 -3.78 2.11
N ARG A 77 6.86 -3.24 0.98
CA ARG A 77 8.16 -3.60 0.41
C ARG A 77 9.31 -3.34 1.38
N ASN A 78 9.33 -2.16 1.99
CA ASN A 78 10.37 -1.79 2.96
C ASN A 78 10.35 -2.73 4.17
N LEU A 79 9.16 -3.14 4.63
CA LEU A 79 9.02 -4.14 5.69
C LEU A 79 9.60 -5.50 5.28
N VAL A 80 9.24 -6.00 4.10
CA VAL A 80 9.75 -7.26 3.54
C VAL A 80 11.28 -7.23 3.42
N GLN A 81 11.85 -6.16 2.87
CA GLN A 81 13.30 -5.99 2.73
C GLN A 81 14.00 -5.92 4.09
N SER A 82 13.47 -5.15 5.04
CA SER A 82 14.06 -4.99 6.37
C SER A 82 14.13 -6.32 7.15
N ARG A 83 13.14 -7.19 6.93
CA ARG A 83 13.05 -8.52 7.55
C ARG A 83 13.71 -9.62 6.70
N LYS A 84 14.25 -9.28 5.52
CA LYS A 84 14.88 -10.21 4.56
C LYS A 84 13.97 -11.40 4.21
N LEU A 85 12.69 -11.13 4.01
CA LEU A 85 11.66 -12.14 3.72
C LEU A 85 11.62 -12.50 2.23
N ARG A 86 11.19 -13.73 1.94
CA ARG A 86 10.91 -14.26 0.58
C ARG A 86 9.44 -14.65 0.42
N PRO A 87 8.55 -13.67 0.23
CA PRO A 87 7.11 -13.92 0.29
C PRO A 87 6.55 -14.54 -0.99
N ILE A 88 5.44 -15.26 -0.83
CA ILE A 88 4.45 -15.36 -1.92
C ILE A 88 3.65 -14.05 -1.99
N LEU A 89 3.54 -13.47 -3.19
CA LEU A 89 2.93 -12.15 -3.41
C LEU A 89 1.53 -12.24 -4.05
N PHE A 90 0.49 -11.88 -3.29
CA PHE A 90 -0.88 -11.68 -3.78
C PHE A 90 -1.10 -10.22 -4.16
N LEU A 91 -0.49 -9.83 -5.28
CA LEU A 91 -0.58 -8.49 -5.87
C LEU A 91 -0.90 -8.60 -7.36
N GLU A 92 -1.70 -7.68 -7.90
CA GLU A 92 -1.88 -7.56 -9.35
C GLU A 92 -0.59 -7.11 -10.05
N GLU A 93 -0.48 -7.39 -11.35
CA GLU A 93 0.71 -7.12 -12.16
C GLU A 93 1.20 -5.66 -12.03
N ALA A 94 0.26 -4.72 -12.02
CA ALA A 94 0.57 -3.30 -11.86
C ALA A 94 1.23 -2.99 -10.51
N ALA A 95 0.81 -3.63 -9.41
CA ALA A 95 1.42 -3.45 -8.10
C ALA A 95 2.75 -4.22 -7.95
N MET A 96 2.93 -5.31 -8.70
CA MET A 96 4.19 -6.06 -8.75
C MET A 96 5.36 -5.22 -9.27
N GLU A 97 5.11 -4.15 -10.02
CA GLU A 97 6.15 -3.22 -10.48
C GLU A 97 6.97 -2.64 -9.32
N ASP A 98 6.34 -2.37 -8.18
CA ASP A 98 7.02 -1.84 -6.99
C ASP A 98 7.82 -2.91 -6.24
N PHE A 99 7.58 -4.20 -6.51
CA PHE A 99 8.17 -5.36 -5.81
C PHE A 99 9.24 -6.11 -6.62
N LYS A 100 9.71 -5.55 -7.75
CA LYS A 100 10.69 -6.22 -8.65
C LYS A 100 11.99 -6.67 -7.97
N GLU A 101 12.39 -5.97 -6.91
CA GLU A 101 13.62 -6.26 -6.15
C GLU A 101 13.41 -7.30 -5.02
N ILE A 102 12.18 -7.74 -4.79
CA ILE A 102 11.87 -8.74 -3.76
C ILE A 102 12.16 -10.13 -4.29
N ASP A 103 13.00 -10.87 -3.57
CA ASP A 103 13.20 -12.29 -3.82
C ASP A 103 11.91 -13.07 -3.50
N THR A 104 11.41 -13.81 -4.47
CA THR A 104 10.21 -14.65 -4.37
C THR A 104 10.51 -16.11 -4.69
N SER A 105 11.79 -16.48 -4.77
CA SER A 105 12.23 -17.84 -5.03
C SER A 105 11.77 -18.80 -3.93
N LYS A 106 11.52 -20.05 -4.32
CA LYS A 106 11.09 -21.09 -3.39
C LYS A 106 12.30 -21.66 -2.63
N PRO A 107 12.12 -22.09 -1.37
CA PRO A 107 10.88 -22.06 -0.59
C PRO A 107 10.54 -20.65 -0.06
N ASN A 108 9.26 -20.29 -0.13
CA ASN A 108 8.76 -19.04 0.45
C ASN A 108 8.62 -19.17 1.98
N ASP A 109 8.90 -18.09 2.70
CA ASP A 109 8.91 -18.05 4.17
C ASP A 109 7.83 -17.12 4.76
N SER A 110 7.04 -16.49 3.91
CA SER A 110 6.09 -15.44 4.28
C SER A 110 5.01 -15.27 3.22
N VAL A 111 3.95 -14.56 3.57
CA VAL A 111 2.82 -14.24 2.68
C VAL A 111 2.59 -12.74 2.69
N VAL A 112 2.55 -12.12 1.51
CA VAL A 112 2.09 -10.73 1.36
C VAL A 112 0.76 -10.72 0.60
N ILE A 113 -0.23 -10.03 1.16
CA ILE A 113 -1.58 -9.96 0.60
C ILE A 113 -2.06 -8.52 0.42
N GLY A 114 -2.22 -8.13 -0.84
CA GLY A 114 -3.00 -6.98 -1.28
C GLY A 114 -4.27 -7.43 -1.97
N LEU A 115 -4.97 -6.52 -2.64
CA LEU A 115 -6.13 -6.86 -3.46
C LEU A 115 -5.65 -7.44 -4.80
N SER A 116 -5.82 -8.76 -4.98
CA SER A 116 -5.46 -9.44 -6.23
C SER A 116 -6.52 -10.46 -6.65
N PRO A 117 -7.61 -10.01 -7.31
CA PRO A 117 -8.64 -10.90 -7.84
C PRO A 117 -8.09 -12.04 -8.69
N SER A 118 -7.06 -11.80 -9.52
CA SER A 118 -6.45 -12.83 -10.37
C SER A 118 -5.69 -13.92 -9.58
N LYS A 119 -5.43 -13.67 -8.30
CA LYS A 119 -4.73 -14.58 -7.38
C LYS A 119 -5.61 -15.14 -6.28
N PHE A 120 -6.84 -14.67 -6.14
CA PHE A 120 -7.78 -15.14 -5.11
C PHE A 120 -8.56 -16.37 -5.55
N ASN A 121 -7.82 -17.47 -5.76
CA ASN A 121 -8.37 -18.78 -6.02
C ASN A 121 -7.87 -19.80 -4.98
N TYR A 122 -8.56 -20.93 -4.90
CA TYR A 122 -8.30 -21.96 -3.88
C TYR A 122 -6.85 -22.44 -3.89
N GLU A 123 -6.27 -22.72 -5.07
CA GLU A 123 -4.91 -23.25 -5.19
C GLU A 123 -3.85 -22.29 -4.61
N LYS A 124 -3.95 -21.01 -4.96
CA LYS A 124 -3.03 -19.97 -4.46
C LYS A 124 -3.22 -19.75 -2.97
N LEU A 125 -4.46 -19.59 -2.50
CA LEU A 125 -4.76 -19.42 -1.07
C LEU A 125 -4.30 -20.61 -0.24
N ASN A 126 -4.49 -21.83 -0.72
CA ASN A 126 -4.02 -23.05 -0.05
C ASN A 126 -2.49 -23.13 0.00
N SER A 127 -1.79 -22.61 -1.02
CA SER A 127 -0.32 -22.50 -1.00
C SER A 127 0.15 -21.51 0.08
N ALA A 128 -0.52 -20.36 0.21
CA ALA A 128 -0.25 -19.41 1.28
C ALA A 128 -0.53 -20.00 2.67
N PHE A 129 -1.69 -20.64 2.83
CA PHE A 129 -2.07 -21.34 4.06
C PHE A 129 -1.00 -22.37 4.47
N ARG A 130 -0.49 -23.17 3.53
CA ARG A 130 0.57 -24.16 3.79
C ARG A 130 1.87 -23.53 4.28
N ILE A 131 2.24 -22.35 3.77
CA ILE A 131 3.41 -21.60 4.26
C ILE A 131 3.18 -21.19 5.73
N LEU A 132 2.00 -20.64 6.03
CA LEU A 132 1.66 -20.15 7.38
C LEU A 132 1.54 -21.27 8.42
N ILE A 133 0.94 -22.41 8.06
CA ILE A 133 0.73 -23.52 9.01
C ILE A 133 1.99 -24.36 9.25
N SER A 134 2.90 -24.42 8.27
CA SER A 134 4.14 -25.22 8.39
C SER A 134 5.26 -24.48 9.11
N ASN A 135 5.15 -23.16 9.24
CA ASN A 135 6.14 -22.33 9.92
C ASN A 135 5.44 -21.32 10.85
N PRO A 136 5.47 -21.53 12.18
CA PRO A 136 4.87 -20.61 13.15
C PRO A 136 5.41 -19.17 13.08
N ASP A 137 6.65 -18.99 12.58
CA ASP A 137 7.28 -17.68 12.44
C ASP A 137 6.99 -17.01 11.08
N ALA A 138 6.29 -17.68 10.15
CA ALA A 138 5.99 -17.12 8.85
C ALA A 138 4.99 -15.96 8.96
N PRO A 139 5.39 -14.72 8.61
CA PRO A 139 4.49 -13.58 8.73
C PRO A 139 3.46 -13.58 7.59
N LEU A 140 2.20 -13.36 7.97
CA LEU A 140 1.17 -12.88 7.05
C LEU A 140 1.18 -11.35 7.06
N ILE A 141 1.53 -10.72 5.95
CA ILE A 141 1.62 -9.26 5.82
C ILE A 141 0.48 -8.80 4.91
N ALA A 142 -0.46 -8.04 5.47
CA ALA A 142 -1.58 -7.47 4.73
C ALA A 142 -1.29 -6.00 4.41
N ILE A 143 -1.47 -5.61 3.14
CA ILE A 143 -1.31 -4.19 2.78
C ILE A 143 -2.42 -3.37 3.44
N HIS A 144 -3.67 -3.86 3.41
CA HIS A 144 -4.79 -3.33 4.21
C HIS A 144 -5.87 -4.41 4.33
N LYS A 145 -6.79 -4.25 5.29
CA LYS A 145 -7.96 -5.13 5.51
C LYS A 145 -9.26 -4.46 5.11
N GLY A 146 -9.29 -3.83 3.93
CA GLY A 146 -10.51 -3.22 3.41
C GLY A 146 -11.59 -4.28 3.20
N LYS A 147 -12.80 -4.06 3.73
CA LYS A 147 -13.93 -5.00 3.63
C LYS A 147 -14.42 -5.15 2.20
N TYR A 148 -14.65 -4.01 1.56
CA TYR A 148 -15.15 -3.89 0.19
C TYR A 148 -14.68 -2.56 -0.40
N PHE A 149 -14.85 -2.41 -1.70
CA PHE A 149 -14.63 -1.16 -2.43
C PHE A 149 -15.71 -0.99 -3.51
N ALA A 150 -15.95 0.24 -3.95
CA ALA A 150 -16.94 0.53 -4.99
C ALA A 150 -16.32 0.40 -6.38
N GLU A 151 -17.04 -0.24 -7.29
CA GLU A 151 -16.80 -0.31 -8.73
C GLU A 151 -18.04 0.22 -9.47
N ASN A 152 -17.97 0.30 -10.80
CA ASN A 152 -19.05 0.86 -11.62
C ASN A 152 -20.33 0.03 -11.57
N ASP A 153 -20.23 -1.27 -11.26
CA ASP A 153 -21.32 -2.24 -11.20
C ASP A 153 -21.78 -2.57 -9.77
N GLY A 154 -21.14 -1.98 -8.73
CA GLY A 154 -21.57 -2.14 -7.35
C GLY A 154 -20.41 -2.25 -6.35
N LEU A 155 -20.69 -2.89 -5.20
CA LEU A 155 -19.68 -3.16 -4.19
C LEU A 155 -18.98 -4.49 -4.49
N SER A 156 -17.65 -4.45 -4.48
CA SER A 156 -16.77 -5.60 -4.70
C SER A 156 -15.97 -5.95 -3.45
N LEU A 157 -15.64 -7.24 -3.29
CA LEU A 157 -14.88 -7.74 -2.14
C LEU A 157 -13.48 -7.10 -2.07
N GLY A 158 -13.14 -6.56 -0.91
CA GLY A 158 -11.77 -6.11 -0.64
C GLY A 158 -10.85 -7.26 -0.24
N PRO A 159 -9.55 -7.00 -0.05
CA PRO A 159 -8.60 -8.04 0.35
C PRO A 159 -8.90 -8.58 1.75
N GLY A 160 -9.59 -7.81 2.60
CA GLY A 160 -9.87 -8.18 4.00
C GLY A 160 -10.52 -9.54 4.16
N ALA A 161 -11.44 -9.93 3.27
CA ALA A 161 -12.07 -11.25 3.30
C ALA A 161 -11.06 -12.40 3.16
N PHE A 162 -10.07 -12.22 2.29
CA PHE A 162 -9.03 -13.21 2.02
C PHE A 162 -7.92 -13.20 3.09
N VAL A 163 -7.64 -12.03 3.68
CA VAL A 163 -6.78 -11.92 4.87
C VAL A 163 -7.39 -12.70 6.03
N GLU A 164 -8.66 -12.45 6.35
CA GLU A 164 -9.37 -13.13 7.44
C GLU A 164 -9.46 -14.64 7.20
N ALA A 165 -9.67 -15.08 5.96
CA ALA A 165 -9.67 -16.50 5.63
C ALA A 165 -8.34 -17.19 5.98
N LEU A 166 -7.21 -16.54 5.69
CA LEU A 166 -5.88 -17.07 6.04
C LEU A 166 -5.59 -16.97 7.54
N GLU A 167 -5.93 -15.85 8.18
CA GLU A 167 -5.80 -15.66 9.63
C GLU A 167 -6.58 -16.73 10.41
N TYR A 168 -7.84 -16.96 10.02
CA TYR A 168 -8.70 -17.97 10.62
C TYR A 168 -8.12 -19.38 10.42
N SER A 169 -7.79 -19.73 9.17
CA SER A 169 -7.38 -21.10 8.83
C SER A 169 -6.03 -21.47 9.46
N ALA A 170 -5.07 -20.54 9.47
CA ALA A 170 -3.73 -20.77 10.03
C ALA A 170 -3.60 -20.40 11.51
N ASN A 171 -4.65 -19.86 12.14
CA ASN A 171 -4.62 -19.33 13.50
C ASN A 171 -3.48 -18.31 13.73
N VAL A 172 -3.27 -17.41 12.76
CA VAL A 172 -2.27 -16.35 12.80
C VAL A 172 -2.93 -14.98 12.75
N LYS A 173 -2.18 -13.94 13.13
CA LYS A 173 -2.59 -12.54 12.93
C LYS A 173 -1.71 -11.88 11.89
N SER A 174 -2.35 -11.18 10.96
CA SER A 174 -1.66 -10.42 9.93
C SER A 174 -1.03 -9.16 10.49
N THR A 175 0.14 -8.81 10.00
CA THR A 175 0.70 -7.47 10.15
C THR A 175 0.10 -6.57 9.09
N ILE A 176 -0.67 -5.56 9.48
CA ILE A 176 -1.21 -4.56 8.56
C ILE A 176 -0.16 -3.47 8.35
N VAL A 177 0.06 -3.03 7.10
CA VAL A 177 1.11 -2.06 6.76
C VAL A 177 0.59 -0.71 6.28
N GLY A 178 -0.62 -0.65 5.74
CA GLY A 178 -1.26 0.59 5.30
C GLY A 178 -1.92 1.38 6.44
N LYS A 179 -2.50 2.55 6.10
CA LYS A 179 -3.35 3.35 7.00
C LYS A 179 -4.50 2.49 7.57
N PRO A 180 -4.94 2.69 8.81
CA PRO A 180 -4.53 3.74 9.75
C PRO A 180 -3.36 3.35 10.67
N GLU A 181 -2.56 2.33 10.31
CA GLU A 181 -1.50 1.85 11.20
C GLU A 181 -0.45 2.92 11.50
N ARG A 182 -0.07 3.03 12.77
CA ARG A 182 0.94 4.00 13.23
C ARG A 182 2.26 3.84 12.49
N SER A 183 2.67 2.59 12.23
CA SER A 183 3.90 2.25 11.52
C SER A 183 3.94 2.83 10.10
N PHE A 184 2.79 2.97 9.43
CA PHE A 184 2.72 3.59 8.10
C PHE A 184 3.19 5.06 8.16
N TYR A 185 2.66 5.82 9.13
CA TYR A 185 3.00 7.23 9.29
C TYR A 185 4.45 7.40 9.77
N GLU A 186 4.93 6.53 10.66
CA GLU A 186 6.33 6.55 11.11
C GLU A 186 7.31 6.26 9.96
N LEU A 187 6.98 5.31 9.08
CA LEU A 187 7.79 5.04 7.89
C LEU A 187 7.76 6.21 6.89
N ALA A 188 6.61 6.87 6.71
CA ALA A 188 6.49 8.04 5.85
C ALA A 188 7.33 9.22 6.39
N LEU A 189 7.33 9.45 7.70
CA LEU A 189 8.16 10.48 8.33
C LEU A 189 9.65 10.15 8.23
N LYS A 190 10.02 8.89 8.45
CA LYS A 190 11.41 8.44 8.27
C LYS A 190 11.90 8.64 6.84
N ASP A 191 11.05 8.38 5.84
CA ASP A 191 11.34 8.65 4.42
C ASP A 191 11.54 10.15 4.12
N MET A 192 10.94 11.03 4.92
CA MET A 192 11.15 12.48 4.88
C MET A 192 12.39 12.93 5.66
N GLY A 193 13.05 12.04 6.40
CA GLY A 193 14.14 12.38 7.33
C GLY A 193 13.68 13.09 8.61
N LEU A 194 12.43 12.86 9.04
CA LEU A 194 11.81 13.48 10.23
C LEU A 194 11.61 12.51 11.39
#